data_AF-A0A969WUQ3-F1
#
_entry.id   AF-A0A969WUQ3-F1
#
_cell.length_a   1.000
_cell.length_b   1.000
_cell.length_c   1.000
_cell.angle_alpha   90.00
_cell.angle_beta   90.00
_cell.angle_gamma   90.00
#
_symmetry.space_group_name_H-M   'P 1'
#
loop_
_entity.id
_entity.type
_entity.pdbx_description
1 polymer ?
#
loop_
_entity_poly.entity_id
_entity_poly.type
_entity_poly.pdbx_seq_one_letter_code
_entity_poly.pdbx_strand_id
1 'polypeptide(L)'
;MSSCNESIDFAEEKTPPDNAPITGTVAGKINHNELEMTDKGSCTFDRFPWSVAKFKELQLQVATEPQGAVTMVLIAMEIFRKYPVIGEKCLYLTTTENEHDPNNLGRMSKDRIMYRLNELLRGNDNYYTRPYQVAAYLKGAHQQNGYIPQKPYTVEVEIMNFSYEYNSKMDAKYIQYYVLTGGKDSGKDIIRVIKPWDSKYFLVDNFPGLYSQVKELPGSKTWNSNMFIE
;
A
#
# COMPACT_ATOMS: atom_id res chain seq x y z
N MET A 1 2.35 3.99 48.68
CA MET A 1 2.58 4.69 47.40
C MET A 1 3.94 4.28 46.89
N SER A 2 3.99 3.47 45.83
CA SER A 2 5.13 3.43 44.90
C SER A 2 4.62 2.79 43.62
N SER A 3 4.32 3.64 42.64
CA SER A 3 3.97 3.24 41.28
C SER A 3 5.26 2.89 40.54
N CYS A 4 5.41 1.64 40.13
CA CYS A 4 6.37 1.30 39.08
C CYS A 4 5.72 1.67 37.73
N ASN A 5 6.15 2.80 37.17
CA ASN A 5 6.02 3.07 35.75
C ASN A 5 6.99 2.13 35.02
N GLU A 6 6.49 1.02 34.50
CA GLU A 6 7.19 0.32 33.42
C GLU A 6 6.92 1.09 32.13
N SER A 7 7.87 1.93 31.74
CA SER A 7 7.98 2.35 30.36
C SER A 7 8.20 1.10 29.52
N ILE A 8 7.20 0.73 28.72
CA ILE A 8 7.35 -0.32 27.72
C ILE A 8 8.32 0.23 26.67
N ASP A 9 9.59 -0.18 26.75
CA ASP A 9 10.57 0.02 25.68
C ASP A 9 10.09 -0.77 24.46
N PHE A 10 9.58 -0.07 23.45
CA PHE A 10 9.42 -0.65 22.13
C PHE A 10 10.84 -0.97 21.62
N ALA A 11 11.19 -2.26 21.56
CA ALA A 11 12.46 -2.68 20.99
C ALA A 11 12.66 -2.01 19.62
N GLU A 12 13.77 -1.27 19.46
CA GLU A 12 14.09 -0.63 18.19
C GLU A 12 14.20 -1.70 17.10
N GLU A 13 13.31 -1.61 16.12
CA GLU A 13 13.27 -2.53 15.00
C GLU A 13 14.48 -2.28 14.07
N LYS A 14 15.37 -3.27 13.96
CA LYS A 14 16.59 -3.16 13.16
C LYS A 14 16.28 -3.29 11.66
N THR A 15 16.41 -2.18 10.94
CA THR A 15 16.24 -2.10 9.48
C THR A 15 17.59 -2.12 8.73
N PRO A 16 17.61 -2.41 7.42
CA PRO A 16 18.78 -2.26 6.58
C PRO A 16 19.16 -0.78 6.44
N PRO A 17 20.42 -0.46 6.10
CA PRO A 17 20.81 0.91 5.76
C PRO A 17 19.94 1.47 4.62
N ASP A 18 19.47 2.72 4.76
CA ASP A 18 18.52 3.33 3.82
C ASP A 18 18.99 4.73 3.39
N ASN A 19 20.28 4.85 3.11
CA ASN A 19 20.94 6.13 2.80
C ASN A 19 21.03 6.45 1.31
N ALA A 20 20.79 5.45 0.45
CA ALA A 20 20.83 5.65 -0.99
C ALA A 20 19.70 6.59 -1.44
N PRO A 21 19.90 7.39 -2.51
CA PRO A 21 18.81 8.14 -3.12
C PRO A 21 17.61 7.24 -3.46
N ILE A 22 16.44 7.85 -3.51
CA ILE A 22 15.20 7.19 -3.91
C ILE A 22 14.43 8.09 -4.86
N THR A 23 14.02 7.52 -5.99
CA THR A 23 13.37 8.29 -7.06
C THR A 23 12.04 7.67 -7.41
N GLY A 24 11.01 8.51 -7.48
CA GLY A 24 9.68 8.14 -7.93
C GLY A 24 9.15 9.11 -8.98
N THR A 25 8.44 8.58 -9.97
CA THR A 25 7.79 9.37 -11.01
C THR A 25 6.39 8.86 -11.27
N VAL A 26 5.46 9.78 -11.50
CA VAL A 26 4.08 9.48 -11.89
C VAL A 26 3.88 9.79 -13.37
N ALA A 27 3.14 8.93 -14.06
CA ALA A 27 2.75 9.12 -15.46
C ALA A 27 1.25 8.85 -15.60
N GLY A 28 0.65 9.43 -16.64
CA GLY A 28 -0.81 9.49 -16.80
C GLY A 28 -1.41 10.62 -15.96
N LYS A 29 -2.36 11.35 -16.53
CA LYS A 29 -3.08 12.41 -15.83
C LYS A 29 -4.48 11.90 -15.55
N ILE A 30 -4.79 11.71 -14.27
CA ILE A 30 -6.16 11.45 -13.83
C ILE A 30 -6.70 12.77 -13.32
N ASN A 31 -7.68 13.34 -14.02
CA ASN A 31 -8.27 14.60 -13.60
C ASN A 31 -9.24 14.34 -12.44
N HIS A 32 -8.76 14.49 -11.21
CA HIS A 32 -9.55 14.26 -9.99
C HIS A 32 -10.80 15.16 -9.84
N ASN A 33 -10.95 16.20 -10.67
CA ASN A 33 -12.15 17.03 -10.71
C ASN A 33 -13.18 16.56 -11.76
N GLU A 34 -12.70 16.00 -12.86
CA GLU A 34 -13.48 15.56 -14.03
C GLU A 34 -12.90 14.22 -14.52
N LEU A 35 -13.23 13.13 -13.83
CA LEU A 35 -12.69 11.81 -14.16
C LEU A 35 -13.22 11.32 -15.51
N GLU A 36 -12.32 10.89 -16.39
CA GLU A 36 -12.70 10.12 -17.58
C GLU A 36 -12.49 8.62 -17.30
N MET A 37 -13.45 7.77 -17.70
CA MET A 37 -13.35 6.32 -17.46
C MET A 37 -12.19 5.65 -18.21
N THR A 38 -11.63 6.35 -19.20
CA THR A 38 -10.43 5.94 -19.94
C THR A 38 -9.14 6.34 -19.25
N ASP A 39 -9.19 7.12 -18.18
CA ASP A 39 -8.01 7.60 -17.48
C ASP A 39 -7.23 6.43 -16.85
N LYS A 40 -5.93 6.42 -17.15
CA LYS A 40 -4.95 5.48 -16.60
C LYS A 40 -3.81 6.27 -15.97
N GLY A 41 -3.25 5.70 -14.91
CA GLY A 41 -2.11 6.24 -14.22
C GLY A 41 -1.09 5.15 -13.94
N SER A 42 0.17 5.55 -13.77
CA SER A 42 1.21 4.67 -13.25
C SER A 42 2.17 5.44 -12.38
N CYS A 43 2.79 4.74 -11.43
CA CYS A 43 3.85 5.26 -10.60
C CYS A 43 5.02 4.30 -10.66
N THR A 44 6.19 4.83 -11.02
CA THR A 44 7.45 4.09 -11.13
C THR A 44 8.40 4.53 -10.03
N PHE A 45 9.11 3.60 -9.42
CA PHE A 45 10.12 3.87 -8.38
C PHE A 45 11.30 2.88 -8.48
N ASP A 46 12.48 3.32 -8.06
CA ASP A 46 13.73 2.58 -8.23
C ASP A 46 13.92 1.45 -7.19
N ARG A 47 13.56 1.69 -5.93
CA ARG A 47 13.73 0.74 -4.82
C ARG A 47 12.71 0.91 -3.70
N PHE A 48 12.59 -0.10 -2.84
CA PHE A 48 11.80 0.02 -1.62
C PHE A 48 12.55 0.83 -0.54
N PRO A 49 11.92 1.83 0.10
CA PRO A 49 12.46 2.46 1.30
C PRO A 49 12.28 1.55 2.52
N TRP A 50 13.20 1.63 3.47
CA TRP A 50 13.20 0.83 4.71
C TRP A 50 13.15 1.68 5.99
N SER A 51 13.08 3.01 5.84
CA SER A 51 12.96 3.99 6.91
C SER A 51 11.77 4.92 6.66
N VAL A 52 11.19 5.46 7.74
CA VAL A 52 10.14 6.49 7.64
C VAL A 52 10.65 7.72 6.89
N ALA A 53 11.93 8.06 7.03
CA ALA A 53 12.53 9.23 6.38
C ALA A 53 12.56 9.07 4.85
N LYS A 54 13.03 7.94 4.30
CA LYS A 54 13.02 7.71 2.85
C LYS A 54 11.63 7.45 2.31
N PHE A 55 10.76 6.83 3.10
CA PHE A 55 9.35 6.70 2.75
C PHE A 55 8.70 8.07 2.50
N LYS A 56 8.93 9.05 3.39
CA LYS A 56 8.44 10.42 3.23
C LYS A 56 9.07 11.15 2.04
N GLU A 57 10.35 10.89 1.74
CA GLU A 57 11.01 11.45 0.56
C GLU A 57 10.38 10.95 -0.74
N LEU A 58 10.08 9.66 -0.84
CA LEU A 58 9.38 9.11 -2.00
C LEU A 58 7.93 9.62 -2.05
N GLN A 59 7.24 9.67 -0.92
CA GLN A 59 5.88 10.21 -0.82
C GLN A 59 5.78 11.64 -1.38
N LEU A 60 6.76 12.48 -1.06
CA LEU A 60 6.84 13.86 -1.54
C LEU A 60 6.90 13.95 -3.07
N GLN A 61 7.51 12.97 -3.72
CA GLN A 61 7.69 12.93 -5.17
C GLN A 61 6.43 12.44 -5.91
N VAL A 62 5.69 11.49 -5.33
CA VAL A 62 4.65 10.76 -6.08
C VAL A 62 3.23 10.93 -5.53
N ALA A 63 3.06 11.08 -4.21
CA ALA A 63 1.74 11.02 -3.59
C ALA A 63 0.91 12.31 -3.73
N THR A 64 1.41 13.31 -4.46
CA THR A 64 0.60 14.45 -4.92
C THR A 64 -0.38 14.07 -6.02
N GLU A 65 -0.26 12.87 -6.58
CA GLU A 65 -1.16 12.24 -7.55
C GLU A 65 -1.74 10.91 -6.99
N PRO A 66 -2.95 10.51 -7.40
CA PRO A 66 -3.65 9.37 -6.82
C PRO A 66 -2.93 8.03 -7.03
N GLN A 67 -2.35 7.78 -8.20
CA GLN A 67 -1.55 6.58 -8.48
C GLN A 67 -0.30 6.51 -7.59
N GLY A 68 0.24 7.65 -7.17
CA GLY A 68 1.31 7.70 -6.19
C GLY A 68 0.84 7.27 -4.80
N ALA A 69 -0.33 7.73 -4.35
CA ALA A 69 -0.89 7.30 -3.07
C ALA A 69 -1.16 5.79 -3.01
N VAL A 70 -1.70 5.20 -4.09
CA VAL A 70 -1.86 3.74 -4.24
C VAL A 70 -0.51 3.02 -4.14
N THR A 71 0.53 3.58 -4.74
CA THR A 71 1.88 3.00 -4.66
C THR A 71 2.44 3.08 -3.26
N MET A 72 2.25 4.20 -2.56
CA MET A 72 2.76 4.36 -1.20
C MET A 72 2.13 3.38 -0.20
N VAL A 73 0.84 3.03 -0.33
CA VAL A 73 0.23 2.01 0.57
C VAL A 73 0.79 0.61 0.30
N LEU A 74 1.05 0.25 -0.96
CA LEU A 74 1.70 -1.02 -1.32
C LEU A 74 3.13 -1.10 -0.77
N ILE A 75 3.88 0.01 -0.87
CA ILE A 75 5.21 0.11 -0.26
C ILE A 75 5.12 -0.02 1.26
N ALA A 76 4.17 0.65 1.90
CA ALA A 76 3.96 0.55 3.34
C ALA A 76 3.61 -0.88 3.80
N MET A 77 2.81 -1.62 3.01
CA MET A 77 2.53 -3.04 3.25
C MET A 77 3.79 -3.90 3.17
N GLU A 78 4.69 -3.64 2.23
CA GLU A 78 5.95 -4.41 2.12
C GLU A 78 6.89 -4.10 3.28
N ILE A 79 6.98 -2.83 3.68
CA ILE A 79 7.71 -2.46 4.89
C ILE A 79 7.08 -3.16 6.09
N PHE A 80 5.75 -3.16 6.25
CA PHE A 80 5.06 -3.81 7.36
C PHE A 80 5.32 -5.32 7.40
N ARG A 81 5.37 -5.98 6.24
CA ARG A 81 5.72 -7.41 6.16
C ARG A 81 7.09 -7.71 6.79
N LYS A 82 8.06 -6.83 6.59
CA LYS A 82 9.45 -6.99 7.02
C LYS A 82 9.77 -6.40 8.38
N TYR A 83 9.24 -5.22 8.61
CA TYR A 83 9.51 -4.29 9.70
C TYR A 83 8.16 -3.72 10.18
N PRO A 84 7.34 -4.51 10.90
CA PRO A 84 6.00 -4.11 11.33
C PRO A 84 5.91 -2.77 12.05
N VAL A 85 6.89 -2.40 12.89
CA VAL A 85 6.85 -1.13 13.64
C VAL A 85 7.04 0.06 12.71
N ILE A 86 7.98 -0.02 11.77
CA ILE A 86 8.19 1.01 10.75
C ILE A 86 7.04 1.02 9.74
N GLY A 87 6.61 -0.15 9.28
CA GLY A 87 5.55 -0.29 8.30
C GLY A 87 4.19 0.20 8.80
N GLU A 88 3.89 0.01 10.08
CA GLU A 88 2.71 0.62 10.70
C GLU A 88 2.74 2.14 10.58
N LYS A 89 3.86 2.78 10.94
CA LYS A 89 4.03 4.23 10.77
C LYS A 89 3.88 4.67 9.31
N CYS A 90 4.36 3.87 8.35
CA CYS A 90 4.21 4.15 6.93
C CYS A 90 2.76 4.01 6.45
N LEU A 91 2.03 2.98 6.92
CA LEU A 91 0.61 2.80 6.60
C LEU A 91 -0.20 4.01 7.08
N TYR A 92 0.06 4.49 8.30
CA TYR A 92 -0.53 5.70 8.86
C TYR A 92 -0.32 6.95 8.00
N LEU A 93 0.85 7.11 7.38
CA LEU A 93 1.14 8.25 6.53
C LEU A 93 0.39 8.21 5.18
N THR A 94 -0.19 7.06 4.83
CA THR A 94 -0.84 6.85 3.53
C THR A 94 -2.34 6.65 3.58
N THR A 95 -2.93 6.51 4.77
CA THR A 95 -4.36 6.25 4.93
C THR A 95 -5.10 7.40 5.62
N THR A 96 -6.42 7.49 5.44
CA THR A 96 -7.26 8.49 6.11
C THR A 96 -7.55 8.12 7.57
N GLU A 97 -7.91 9.11 8.39
CA GLU A 97 -8.37 8.92 9.77
C GLU A 97 -9.65 8.08 9.92
N ASN A 98 -10.46 7.94 8.86
CA ASN A 98 -11.65 7.08 8.88
C ASN A 98 -11.30 5.59 9.07
N GLU A 99 -10.10 5.17 8.69
CA GLU A 99 -9.57 3.83 8.99
C GLU A 99 -9.03 3.72 10.42
N HIS A 100 -9.01 4.82 11.19
CA HIS A 100 -8.42 4.92 12.53
C HIS A 100 -9.45 5.18 13.64
N ASP A 101 -10.75 5.29 13.34
CA ASP A 101 -11.80 5.53 14.34
C ASP A 101 -12.25 4.23 15.05
N PRO A 102 -11.92 4.04 16.35
CA PRO A 102 -12.32 2.85 17.09
C PRO A 102 -13.84 2.78 17.37
N ASN A 103 -14.60 3.85 17.13
CA ASN A 103 -16.04 3.93 17.45
C ASN A 103 -16.95 3.75 16.23
N ASN A 104 -16.40 3.59 15.02
CA ASN A 104 -17.19 3.43 13.79
C ASN A 104 -17.21 1.98 13.31
N LEU A 105 -18.15 1.18 13.83
CA LEU A 105 -18.30 -0.26 13.55
C LEU A 105 -18.59 -0.62 12.08
N GLY A 106 -18.87 0.37 11.21
CA GLY A 106 -19.23 0.17 9.80
C GLY A 106 -18.08 0.32 8.79
N ARG A 107 -16.88 0.76 9.20
CA ARG A 107 -15.66 0.85 8.38
C ARG A 107 -14.49 0.27 9.18
N MET A 108 -13.56 -0.42 8.53
CA MET A 108 -12.67 -1.37 9.22
C MET A 108 -11.71 -0.63 10.16
N SER A 109 -11.91 -0.76 11.48
CA SER A 109 -10.98 -0.20 12.46
C SER A 109 -9.54 -0.64 12.18
N LYS A 110 -8.58 0.27 12.38
CA LYS A 110 -7.12 0.06 12.33
C LYS A 110 -6.70 -1.36 12.72
N ASP A 111 -7.17 -1.82 13.87
CA ASP A 111 -6.81 -3.13 14.44
C ASP A 111 -7.19 -4.29 13.51
N ARG A 112 -8.31 -4.17 12.79
CA ARG A 112 -8.78 -5.19 11.85
C ARG A 112 -7.95 -5.21 10.57
N ILE A 113 -7.58 -4.05 10.02
CA ILE A 113 -6.69 -4.00 8.84
C ILE A 113 -5.33 -4.56 9.20
N MET A 114 -4.76 -4.14 10.33
CA MET A 114 -3.47 -4.63 10.80
C MET A 114 -3.51 -6.13 11.09
N TYR A 115 -4.58 -6.64 11.69
CA TYR A 115 -4.80 -8.06 11.89
C TYR A 115 -4.82 -8.82 10.54
N ARG A 116 -5.60 -8.35 9.56
CA ARG A 116 -5.68 -8.96 8.22
C ARG A 116 -4.33 -8.93 7.49
N LEU A 117 -3.63 -7.81 7.53
CA LEU A 117 -2.30 -7.69 6.94
C LEU A 117 -1.29 -8.60 7.64
N ASN A 118 -1.38 -8.77 8.95
CA ASN A 118 -0.51 -9.67 9.69
C ASN A 118 -0.76 -11.13 9.30
N GLU A 119 -2.02 -11.58 9.25
CA GLU A 119 -2.38 -12.92 8.76
C GLU A 119 -1.89 -13.14 7.32
N LEU A 120 -2.13 -12.16 6.44
CA LEU A 120 -1.84 -12.29 5.01
C LEU A 120 -0.35 -12.23 4.71
N LEU A 121 0.40 -11.32 5.32
CA LEU A 121 1.78 -11.05 4.91
C LEU A 121 2.82 -11.81 5.75
N ARG A 122 2.45 -12.16 6.98
CA ARG A 122 3.37 -12.63 8.03
C ARG A 122 2.85 -13.85 8.81
N GLY A 123 1.69 -14.38 8.43
CA GLY A 123 1.07 -15.52 9.09
C GLY A 123 1.90 -16.80 8.95
N ASN A 124 1.55 -17.79 9.79
CA ASN A 124 2.15 -19.13 9.75
C ASN A 124 1.28 -20.14 8.97
N ASP A 125 0.08 -19.75 8.56
CA ASP A 125 -0.79 -20.59 7.74
C ASP A 125 -0.32 -20.54 6.29
N ASN A 126 0.31 -21.60 5.81
CA ASN A 126 0.81 -21.68 4.42
C ASN A 126 -0.32 -21.66 3.38
N TYR A 127 -1.56 -22.01 3.75
CA TYR A 127 -2.71 -21.92 2.85
C TYR A 127 -3.21 -20.49 2.74
N TYR A 128 -3.14 -19.71 3.83
CA TYR A 128 -3.61 -18.33 3.84
C TYR A 128 -2.54 -17.30 3.44
N THR A 129 -1.32 -17.45 3.97
CA THR A 129 -0.27 -16.43 3.90
C THR A 129 0.21 -16.24 2.46
N ARG A 130 0.38 -14.97 2.06
CA ARG A 130 0.87 -14.47 0.78
C ARG A 130 1.98 -13.45 1.04
N PRO A 131 3.20 -13.87 1.39
CA PRO A 131 4.31 -12.92 1.61
C PRO A 131 4.73 -12.18 0.32
N TYR A 132 4.23 -12.59 -0.83
CA TYR A 132 4.41 -11.97 -2.15
C TYR A 132 3.21 -11.10 -2.58
N GLN A 133 2.27 -10.79 -1.66
CA GLN A 133 1.08 -10.01 -1.95
C GLN A 133 1.41 -8.68 -2.65
N VAL A 134 2.39 -7.92 -2.14
CA VAL A 134 2.78 -6.62 -2.72
C VAL A 134 3.41 -6.80 -4.09
N ALA A 135 4.27 -7.81 -4.24
CA ALA A 135 4.96 -8.07 -5.50
C ALA A 135 3.98 -8.30 -6.66
N ALA A 136 2.84 -8.95 -6.40
CA ALA A 136 1.82 -9.21 -7.41
C ALA A 136 1.22 -7.95 -8.05
N TYR A 137 1.28 -6.79 -7.40
CA TYR A 137 0.80 -5.50 -7.92
C TYR A 137 1.89 -4.70 -8.64
N LEU A 138 3.10 -5.23 -8.71
CA LEU A 138 4.19 -4.63 -9.46
C LEU A 138 4.22 -5.21 -10.87
N LYS A 139 4.41 -4.33 -11.85
CA LYS A 139 4.46 -4.68 -13.28
C LYS A 139 5.43 -5.82 -13.55
N GLY A 140 4.99 -6.80 -14.34
CA GLY A 140 5.76 -7.98 -14.72
C GLY A 140 5.70 -9.15 -13.72
N ALA A 141 5.24 -8.95 -12.48
CA ALA A 141 5.07 -10.04 -11.53
C ALA A 141 3.82 -10.87 -11.83
N HIS A 142 3.96 -12.20 -11.81
CA HIS A 142 2.81 -13.11 -11.89
C HIS A 142 3.16 -14.47 -11.26
N GLN A 143 2.15 -15.25 -10.91
CA GLN A 143 2.31 -16.56 -10.27
C GLN A 143 3.38 -17.45 -10.95
N GLN A 144 3.36 -17.54 -12.28
CA GLN A 144 4.26 -18.44 -13.04
C GLN A 144 5.73 -18.03 -13.08
N ASN A 145 6.06 -16.77 -12.78
CA ASN A 145 7.44 -16.35 -12.64
C ASN A 145 7.91 -16.30 -11.18
N GLY A 146 7.06 -16.69 -10.21
CA GLY A 146 7.39 -16.58 -8.80
C GLY A 146 7.08 -15.19 -8.21
N TYR A 147 6.21 -14.41 -8.87
CA TYR A 147 5.97 -13.00 -8.57
C TYR A 147 7.23 -12.14 -8.62
N ILE A 148 8.09 -12.36 -9.62
CA ILE A 148 9.27 -11.54 -9.87
C ILE A 148 8.84 -10.34 -10.72
N PRO A 149 8.88 -9.11 -10.19
CA PRO A 149 8.53 -7.90 -10.93
C PRO A 149 9.67 -7.42 -11.83
N GLN A 150 9.33 -6.58 -12.80
CA GLN A 150 10.29 -5.82 -13.59
C GLN A 150 10.81 -4.61 -12.79
N LYS A 151 12.10 -4.30 -12.96
CA LYS A 151 12.71 -3.03 -12.50
C LYS A 151 12.79 -2.01 -13.66
N PRO A 152 12.64 -0.70 -13.39
CA PRO A 152 12.20 -0.12 -12.11
C PRO A 152 10.76 -0.55 -11.78
N TYR A 153 10.45 -0.61 -10.48
CA TYR A 153 9.15 -1.12 -10.02
C TYR A 153 8.04 -0.16 -10.46
N THR A 154 6.94 -0.70 -10.97
CA THR A 154 5.82 0.11 -11.47
C THR A 154 4.50 -0.43 -10.95
N VAL A 155 3.65 0.46 -10.44
CA VAL A 155 2.24 0.19 -10.14
C VAL A 155 1.38 0.89 -11.19
N GLU A 156 0.39 0.18 -11.73
CA GLU A 156 -0.52 0.69 -12.76
C GLU A 156 -1.95 0.73 -12.21
N VAL A 157 -2.66 1.81 -12.51
CA VAL A 157 -4.04 2.02 -12.09
C VAL A 157 -4.92 2.48 -13.25
N GLU A 158 -6.21 2.17 -13.15
CA GLU A 158 -7.25 2.60 -14.08
C GLU A 158 -8.44 3.12 -13.27
N ILE A 159 -9.13 4.15 -13.75
CA ILE A 159 -10.35 4.63 -13.10
C ILE A 159 -11.42 3.52 -13.07
N MET A 160 -12.02 3.32 -11.90
CA MET A 160 -13.20 2.48 -11.75
C MET A 160 -14.46 3.33 -11.89
N ASN A 161 -15.44 2.84 -12.66
CA ASN A 161 -16.74 3.48 -12.78
C ASN A 161 -17.57 3.27 -11.50
N PHE A 162 -17.69 4.31 -10.67
CA PHE A 162 -18.61 4.33 -9.53
C PHE A 162 -19.13 5.74 -9.27
N SER A 163 -20.27 5.85 -8.60
CA SER A 163 -20.84 7.13 -8.19
C SER A 163 -19.92 7.88 -7.23
N TYR A 164 -19.77 9.19 -7.44
CA TYR A 164 -19.03 10.05 -6.53
C TYR A 164 -19.70 10.06 -5.15
N GLU A 165 -18.99 9.56 -4.14
CA GLU A 165 -19.32 9.83 -2.74
C GLU A 165 -18.48 11.04 -2.30
N TYR A 166 -19.15 12.11 -1.86
CA TYR A 166 -18.51 13.30 -1.32
C TYR A 166 -18.34 13.16 0.19
N ASN A 167 -17.15 13.47 0.71
CA ASN A 167 -16.91 13.57 2.13
C ASN A 167 -16.84 15.05 2.54
N SER A 168 -17.88 15.51 3.24
CA SER A 168 -17.96 16.91 3.69
C SER A 168 -16.95 17.28 4.78
N LYS A 169 -16.45 16.33 5.58
CA LYS A 169 -15.41 16.60 6.59
C LYS A 169 -14.05 16.85 5.96
N MET A 170 -13.75 16.13 4.87
CA MET A 170 -12.49 16.24 4.13
C MET A 170 -12.59 17.18 2.93
N ASP A 171 -13.77 17.76 2.69
CA ASP A 171 -14.11 18.65 1.57
C ASP A 171 -13.63 18.11 0.21
N ALA A 172 -13.84 16.81 -0.02
CA ALA A 172 -13.27 16.11 -1.15
C ALA A 172 -14.11 14.91 -1.61
N LYS A 173 -13.92 14.53 -2.87
CA LYS A 173 -14.57 13.35 -3.48
C LYS A 173 -13.70 12.12 -3.29
N TYR A 174 -14.34 11.00 -2.98
CA TYR A 174 -13.69 9.70 -3.12
C TYR A 174 -13.52 9.35 -4.60
N ILE A 175 -12.40 8.70 -4.91
CA ILE A 175 -12.11 8.17 -6.23
C ILE A 175 -11.78 6.69 -6.09
N GLN A 176 -12.44 5.84 -6.86
CA GLN A 176 -12.15 4.42 -6.91
C GLN A 176 -11.29 4.09 -8.13
N TYR A 177 -10.30 3.24 -7.91
CA TYR A 177 -9.39 2.75 -8.94
C TYR A 177 -9.40 1.24 -8.97
N TYR A 178 -9.17 0.71 -10.16
CA TYR A 178 -8.57 -0.58 -10.34
C TYR A 178 -7.05 -0.47 -10.23
N VAL A 179 -6.43 -1.28 -9.38
CA VAL A 179 -4.97 -1.51 -9.34
C VAL A 179 -4.70 -2.77 -10.13
N LEU A 180 -3.83 -2.70 -11.13
CA LEU A 180 -3.49 -3.85 -11.97
C LEU A 180 -2.63 -4.85 -11.18
N THR A 181 -2.86 -6.13 -11.40
CA THR A 181 -2.15 -7.20 -10.70
C THR A 181 -2.01 -8.45 -11.56
N GLY A 182 -0.85 -9.10 -11.49
CA GLY A 182 -0.66 -10.46 -12.04
C GLY A 182 -1.10 -11.56 -11.08
N GLY A 183 -1.69 -11.21 -9.94
CA GLY A 183 -2.06 -12.13 -8.86
C GLY A 183 -3.52 -12.58 -8.85
N LYS A 184 -4.39 -12.07 -9.74
CA LYS A 184 -5.82 -12.41 -9.77
C LYS A 184 -6.31 -12.68 -11.20
N ASP A 185 -7.37 -13.48 -11.33
CA ASP A 185 -7.98 -13.80 -12.64
C ASP A 185 -8.56 -12.57 -13.34
N SER A 186 -9.08 -11.61 -12.57
CA SER A 186 -9.55 -10.32 -13.09
C SER A 186 -8.43 -9.44 -13.65
N GLY A 187 -7.17 -9.72 -13.30
CA GLY A 187 -6.02 -8.86 -13.58
C GLY A 187 -6.01 -7.54 -12.81
N LYS A 188 -6.96 -7.33 -11.87
CA LYS A 188 -7.14 -6.06 -11.17
C LYS A 188 -7.92 -6.17 -9.86
N ASP A 189 -7.75 -5.17 -9.00
CA ASP A 189 -8.40 -5.03 -7.68
C ASP A 189 -8.82 -3.61 -7.35
N ILE A 190 -9.70 -3.46 -6.37
CA ILE A 190 -10.31 -2.16 -6.04
C ILE A 190 -9.57 -1.50 -4.88
N ILE A 191 -9.31 -0.20 -5.04
CA ILE A 191 -8.85 0.73 -4.00
C ILE A 191 -9.62 2.04 -4.09
N ARG A 192 -9.83 2.71 -2.95
CA ARG A 192 -10.46 4.02 -2.85
C ARG A 192 -9.48 5.02 -2.26
N VAL A 193 -9.35 6.18 -2.90
CA VAL A 193 -8.48 7.27 -2.46
C VAL A 193 -9.28 8.57 -2.36
N ILE A 194 -8.69 9.56 -1.68
CA ILE A 194 -9.22 10.91 -1.51
C ILE A 194 -8.06 11.89 -1.35
N LYS A 195 -8.27 13.15 -1.73
CA LYS A 195 -7.34 14.25 -1.40
C LYS A 195 -8.03 15.21 -0.44
N PRO A 196 -7.81 15.10 0.87
CA PRO A 196 -8.36 16.06 1.84
C PRO A 196 -7.90 17.49 1.53
N TRP A 197 -8.74 18.49 1.81
CA TRP A 197 -8.47 19.91 1.52
C TRP A 197 -7.19 20.46 2.15
N ASP A 198 -6.82 19.96 3.33
CA ASP A 198 -5.65 20.36 4.10
C ASP A 198 -4.42 19.48 3.82
N SER A 199 -4.58 18.44 3.00
CA SER A 199 -3.51 17.51 2.70
C SER A 199 -2.80 17.86 1.40
N LYS A 200 -1.47 17.90 1.47
CA LYS A 200 -0.62 17.93 0.28
C LYS A 200 -0.78 16.67 -0.58
N TYR A 201 -1.11 15.54 0.04
CA TYR A 201 -1.09 14.22 -0.57
C TYR A 201 -2.50 13.65 -0.77
N PHE A 202 -2.66 12.85 -1.82
CA PHE A 202 -3.73 11.88 -1.87
C PHE A 202 -3.48 10.80 -0.79
N LEU A 203 -4.55 10.33 -0.17
CA LEU A 203 -4.55 9.28 0.85
C LEU A 203 -5.51 8.16 0.43
N VAL A 204 -5.22 6.95 0.89
CA VAL A 204 -6.06 5.77 0.70
C VAL A 204 -7.11 5.71 1.80
N ASP A 205 -8.38 5.68 1.43
CA ASP A 205 -9.48 5.61 2.39
C ASP A 205 -9.99 4.18 2.60
N ASN A 206 -9.80 3.29 1.63
CA ASN A 206 -10.11 1.86 1.77
C ASN A 206 -9.41 1.06 0.67
N PHE A 207 -8.89 -0.13 0.98
CA PHE A 207 -8.11 -0.95 0.04
C PHE A 207 -8.40 -2.46 0.13
N PRO A 208 -9.69 -2.87 0.04
CA PRO A 208 -10.10 -4.25 0.28
C PRO A 208 -9.51 -5.25 -0.72
N GLY A 209 -9.22 -4.80 -1.93
CA GLY A 209 -8.56 -5.63 -2.93
C GLY A 209 -7.15 -6.05 -2.51
N LEU A 210 -6.40 -5.17 -1.81
CA LEU A 210 -4.99 -5.38 -1.51
C LEU A 210 -4.74 -6.31 -0.30
N TYR A 211 -5.70 -6.43 0.62
CA TYR A 211 -5.66 -7.43 1.71
C TYR A 211 -6.52 -8.67 1.43
N SER A 212 -6.86 -8.91 0.16
CA SER A 212 -7.45 -10.15 -0.34
C SER A 212 -6.38 -10.98 -1.06
N GLN A 213 -6.31 -12.28 -0.77
CA GLN A 213 -5.24 -13.16 -1.24
C GLN A 213 -5.07 -13.10 -2.77
N VAL A 214 -3.84 -12.92 -3.21
CA VAL A 214 -3.43 -13.27 -4.57
C VAL A 214 -3.29 -14.79 -4.72
N LYS A 215 -3.25 -15.27 -5.98
CA LYS A 215 -3.05 -16.68 -6.31
C LYS A 215 -1.81 -17.26 -5.63
N GLU A 216 -1.91 -18.50 -5.21
CA GLU A 216 -0.80 -19.27 -4.62
C GLU A 216 0.39 -19.36 -5.56
N LEU A 217 1.60 -19.59 -5.08
CA LEU A 217 2.68 -20.01 -5.97
C LEU A 217 2.45 -21.46 -6.44
N PRO A 218 2.78 -21.82 -7.68
CA PRO A 218 2.83 -23.23 -8.07
C PRO A 218 3.89 -23.93 -7.24
N GLY A 219 3.73 -25.23 -6.96
CA GLY A 219 4.69 -25.99 -6.15
C GLY A 219 6.13 -26.01 -6.69
N SER A 220 6.34 -25.63 -7.95
CA SER A 220 7.67 -25.48 -8.58
C SER A 220 8.34 -24.13 -8.34
N LYS A 221 7.70 -23.20 -7.61
CA LYS A 221 8.20 -21.85 -7.34
C LYS A 221 8.27 -21.59 -5.85
N THR A 222 9.25 -20.78 -5.46
CA THR A 222 9.43 -20.31 -4.10
C THR A 222 9.51 -18.79 -4.08
N TRP A 223 9.03 -18.20 -2.98
CA TRP A 223 9.14 -16.77 -2.76
C TRP A 223 10.52 -16.40 -2.22
N ASN A 224 11.22 -15.48 -2.89
CA ASN A 224 12.40 -14.86 -2.32
C ASN A 224 11.97 -13.78 -1.32
N SER A 225 12.01 -14.12 -0.04
CA SER A 225 11.61 -13.17 1.02
C SER A 225 12.41 -11.87 1.01
N ASN A 226 13.64 -11.84 0.50
CA ASN A 226 14.51 -10.65 0.48
C ASN A 226 14.59 -9.97 -0.90
N MET A 227 13.65 -10.26 -1.81
CA MET A 227 13.66 -9.75 -3.19
C MET A 227 13.84 -8.22 -3.32
N PHE A 228 13.36 -7.47 -2.34
CA PHE A 228 13.37 -6.01 -2.36
C PHE A 228 14.48 -5.37 -1.52
N ILE A 229 15.25 -6.17 -0.78
CA ILE A 229 16.38 -5.67 0.02
C ILE A 229 17.59 -5.63 -0.91
N GLU A 230 18.12 -4.43 -1.13
CA GLU A 230 19.28 -4.13 -1.99
C GLU A 230 20.52 -3.82 -1.15
#